data_AF-A0A1Y6CLG2-F1
#
_entry.id   AF-A0A1Y6CLG2-F1
#
_cell.length_a   1.000
_cell.length_b   1.000
_cell.length_c   1.000
_cell.angle_alpha   90.00
_cell.angle_beta   90.00
_cell.angle_gamma   90.00
#
_symmetry.space_group_name_H-M   'P 1'
#
loop_
_entity.id
_entity.type
_entity.pdbx_description
1 polymer ?
#
loop_
_entity_poly.entity_id
_entity_poly.type
_entity_poly.pdbx_seq_one_letter_code
_entity_poly.pdbx_strand_id
1 'polypeptide(L)'
;MKTNHWSKTPEKALDLKFIYLRISKPTARGLIVGFIATASISCGNTAEPNISSFDQQQTQNSEDAIADQQPTHPPSESITNDNADAEYGPLDDEPLSQLEIQLDNWNQWAPMCEGYPSKEFCDDGDSTLFSGLLCSANVEIGCEGVRQAQSSDGRFWRSPRRINQPEPNSFSRDMAMGVLLYLVSTKDKGAAEAWLSWIHDNRICVVDLGSRCALFLYKLCTDDTDGRCVITPGLWAIMNRVWTYLELDLHNEMLGWLETGESVYASEAQSTPAGYQLHLKGVSNYIYQMLGLDLDFVISARQTLLDKQGDNLFFRWLSGEDYDLEARLLRICPSIEPARKYQWAWERDTQEQAWLESSGWDCIFLGNLILSNRN
;
A
#
# COMPACT_ATOMS: atom_id res chain seq x y z
N MET A 1 51.65 39.38 7.37
CA MET A 1 50.40 40.07 7.74
C MET A 1 49.42 39.97 6.58
N LYS A 2 48.35 39.19 6.74
CA LYS A 2 47.02 39.30 6.09
C LYS A 2 46.18 38.15 6.64
N THR A 3 45.33 38.46 7.62
CA THR A 3 44.40 37.52 8.26
C THR A 3 43.04 37.63 7.56
N ASN A 4 42.50 36.51 7.08
CA ASN A 4 41.16 36.45 6.52
C ASN A 4 40.14 36.30 7.66
N HIS A 5 39.26 37.28 7.78
CA HIS A 5 38.08 37.24 8.64
C HIS A 5 36.99 36.38 8.00
N TRP A 6 36.59 35.31 8.69
CA TRP A 6 35.34 34.60 8.42
C TRP A 6 34.24 35.21 9.27
N SER A 7 33.22 35.77 8.62
CA SER A 7 32.00 36.26 9.25
C SER A 7 31.10 35.08 9.63
N LYS A 8 30.70 35.01 10.90
CA LYS A 8 29.70 34.06 11.42
C LYS A 8 28.33 34.35 10.80
N THR A 9 27.68 33.32 10.26
CA THR A 9 26.24 33.33 9.95
C THR A 9 25.41 33.32 11.24
N PRO A 10 24.25 33.98 11.28
CA PRO A 10 23.42 34.02 12.48
C PRO A 10 22.66 32.70 12.66
N GLU A 11 22.77 32.12 13.86
CA GLU A 11 21.85 31.09 14.35
C GLU A 11 20.43 31.66 14.37
N LYS A 12 19.53 31.09 13.57
CA LYS A 12 18.10 31.33 13.72
C LYS A 12 17.60 30.45 14.85
N ALA A 13 17.29 31.06 15.98
CA ALA A 13 16.58 30.40 17.07
C ALA A 13 15.16 30.01 16.61
N LEU A 14 14.83 28.73 16.71
CA LEU A 14 13.46 28.22 16.61
C LEU A 14 12.73 28.58 17.91
N ASP A 15 11.82 29.54 17.86
CA ASP A 15 10.99 29.93 18.99
C ASP A 15 9.77 28.99 19.08
N LEU A 16 9.93 27.86 19.78
CA LEU A 16 8.85 26.93 20.09
C LEU A 16 8.03 27.46 21.26
N LYS A 17 6.89 28.11 20.98
CA LYS A 17 5.91 28.47 22.01
C LYS A 17 5.12 27.24 22.45
N PHE A 18 5.48 26.69 23.61
CA PHE A 18 4.66 25.69 24.30
C PHE A 18 3.51 26.38 25.07
N ILE A 19 2.27 26.14 24.66
CA ILE A 19 1.10 26.50 25.44
C ILE A 19 0.91 25.41 26.51
N TYR A 20 1.26 25.73 27.76
CA TYR A 20 0.96 24.87 28.90
C TYR A 20 -0.52 25.02 29.27
N LEU A 21 -1.36 24.05 28.87
CA LEU A 21 -2.68 23.87 29.46
C LEU A 21 -2.53 23.10 30.78
N ARG A 22 -2.81 23.78 31.90
CA ARG A 22 -2.82 23.18 33.24
C ARG A 22 -4.10 22.36 33.39
N ILE A 23 -3.99 21.04 33.23
CA ILE A 23 -5.12 20.10 33.37
C ILE A 23 -5.35 19.82 34.86
N SER A 24 -6.51 20.24 35.38
CA SER A 24 -7.07 19.78 36.66
C SER A 24 -7.61 18.35 36.53
N LYS A 25 -7.45 17.56 37.59
CA LYS A 25 -7.71 16.10 37.66
C LYS A 25 -9.05 15.67 37.04
N PRO A 26 -9.11 14.50 36.36
CA PRO A 26 -10.31 14.00 35.73
C PRO A 26 -11.27 13.39 36.75
N THR A 27 -12.55 13.78 36.69
CA THR A 27 -13.67 12.97 37.18
C THR A 27 -14.08 11.97 36.09
N ALA A 28 -14.51 10.79 36.54
CA ALA A 28 -14.80 9.63 35.71
C ALA A 28 -15.84 9.91 34.60
N ARG A 29 -15.36 10.17 33.40
CA ARG A 29 -15.95 9.82 32.08
C ARG A 29 -14.94 10.22 31.01
N GLY A 30 -14.53 9.24 30.20
CA GLY A 30 -13.41 9.34 29.28
C GLY A 30 -13.56 10.51 28.30
N LEU A 31 -12.56 11.39 28.29
CA LEU A 31 -12.32 12.36 27.23
C LEU A 31 -10.95 12.00 26.63
N ILE A 32 -10.94 11.52 25.39
CA ILE A 32 -9.71 11.33 24.61
C ILE A 32 -9.33 12.70 24.05
N VAL A 33 -8.17 13.21 24.46
CA VAL A 33 -7.59 14.45 23.93
C VAL A 33 -6.49 14.06 22.94
N GLY A 34 -6.76 14.18 21.65
CA GLY A 34 -5.76 14.10 20.60
C GLY A 34 -4.94 15.39 20.54
N PHE A 35 -3.61 15.29 20.59
CA PHE A 35 -2.72 16.40 20.30
C PHE A 35 -2.43 16.44 18.80
N ILE A 36 -2.85 17.52 18.14
CA ILE A 36 -2.37 17.86 16.79
C ILE A 36 -1.30 18.93 16.98
N ALA A 37 -0.04 18.56 16.77
CA ALA A 37 1.05 19.53 16.62
C ALA A 37 1.04 20.04 15.18
N THR A 38 0.53 21.25 14.93
CA THR A 38 0.70 21.94 13.65
C THR A 38 1.99 22.74 13.68
N ALA A 39 2.98 22.31 12.89
CA ALA A 39 4.14 23.12 12.57
C ALA A 39 3.83 23.97 11.32
N SER A 40 3.50 25.25 11.51
CA SER A 40 3.34 26.18 10.39
C SER A 40 4.72 26.72 9.98
N ILE A 41 5.26 26.21 8.88
CA ILE A 41 6.43 26.79 8.21
C ILE A 41 5.92 27.87 7.26
N SER A 42 6.21 29.14 7.57
CA SER A 42 5.96 30.26 6.67
C SER A 42 7.07 30.31 5.61
N CYS A 43 6.80 29.77 4.42
CA CYS A 43 7.66 29.97 3.26
C CYS A 43 7.27 31.27 2.54
N GLY A 44 8.25 32.16 2.38
CA GLY A 44 8.07 33.42 1.67
C GLY A 44 7.81 33.22 0.17
N ASN A 45 6.85 34.00 -0.34
CA ASN A 45 6.43 34.05 -1.73
C ASN A 45 7.61 34.27 -2.70
N THR A 46 7.75 33.37 -3.67
CA THR A 46 8.45 33.66 -4.93
C THR A 46 7.45 33.49 -6.07
N ALA A 47 7.52 34.43 -7.01
CA ALA A 47 6.51 34.69 -8.03
C ALA A 47 6.40 33.56 -9.07
N GLU A 48 5.16 33.18 -9.40
CA GLU A 48 4.82 32.30 -10.53
C GLU A 48 4.70 33.11 -11.84
N PRO A 49 5.11 32.56 -12.98
CA PRO A 49 4.81 33.10 -14.29
C PRO A 49 3.47 32.58 -14.84
N ASN A 50 2.75 33.48 -15.50
CA ASN A 50 1.51 33.25 -16.25
C ASN A 50 1.60 32.05 -17.21
N ILE A 51 0.67 31.10 -17.09
CA ILE A 51 0.33 30.13 -18.13
C ILE A 51 -1.11 30.38 -18.58
N SER A 52 -1.24 30.52 -19.90
CA SER A 52 -2.44 30.88 -20.64
C SER A 52 -3.53 29.80 -20.59
N SER A 53 -4.76 30.29 -20.49
CA SER A 53 -6.05 29.63 -20.65
C SER A 53 -6.12 28.63 -21.83
N PHE A 54 -6.65 27.44 -21.54
CA PHE A 54 -7.13 26.49 -22.54
C PHE A 54 -8.62 26.24 -22.28
N ASP A 55 -9.43 26.40 -23.33
CA ASP A 55 -10.90 26.33 -23.34
C ASP A 55 -11.43 24.94 -22.96
N GLN A 56 -12.35 24.90 -22.00
CA GLN A 56 -13.22 23.75 -21.75
C GLN A 56 -14.62 24.02 -22.32
N GLN A 57 -14.97 23.31 -23.38
CA GLN A 57 -16.35 23.19 -23.85
C GLN A 57 -17.10 22.16 -22.98
N GLN A 58 -18.17 22.62 -22.35
CA GLN A 58 -19.12 21.81 -21.59
C GLN A 58 -19.99 20.98 -22.55
N THR A 59 -20.03 19.66 -22.35
CA THR A 59 -21.11 18.81 -22.85
C THR A 59 -22.00 18.39 -21.69
N GLN A 60 -23.21 18.96 -21.65
CA GLN A 60 -24.33 18.45 -20.87
C GLN A 60 -24.80 17.13 -21.48
N ASN A 61 -25.03 16.10 -20.65
CA ASN A 61 -25.94 15.01 -21.00
C ASN A 61 -26.69 14.53 -19.76
N SER A 62 -27.92 14.14 -20.04
CA SER A 62 -29.11 14.01 -19.22
C SER A 62 -29.13 12.76 -18.34
N GLU A 63 -29.66 12.95 -17.13
CA GLU A 63 -30.13 11.91 -16.21
C GLU A 63 -31.48 11.38 -16.69
N ASP A 64 -31.62 10.06 -16.80
CA ASP A 64 -32.93 9.38 -16.82
C ASP A 64 -32.89 8.14 -15.92
N ALA A 65 -33.97 8.00 -15.16
CA ALA A 65 -34.18 7.10 -14.03
C ALA A 65 -34.40 5.63 -14.42
N ILE A 66 -33.97 4.70 -13.56
CA ILE A 66 -34.46 3.30 -13.56
C ILE A 66 -34.78 2.87 -12.13
N ALA A 67 -35.99 2.33 -11.98
CA ALA A 67 -36.67 1.96 -10.76
C ALA A 67 -36.35 0.55 -10.26
N ASP A 68 -36.51 0.39 -8.94
CA ASP A 68 -36.45 -0.83 -8.12
C ASP A 68 -37.21 -2.03 -8.70
N GLN A 69 -36.56 -3.20 -8.71
CA GLN A 69 -37.22 -4.50 -8.66
C GLN A 69 -36.47 -5.44 -7.71
N GLN A 70 -37.15 -5.88 -6.65
CA GLN A 70 -36.70 -6.93 -5.73
C GLN A 70 -36.96 -8.33 -6.33
N PRO A 71 -36.01 -9.28 -6.24
CA PRO A 71 -36.26 -10.68 -6.54
C PRO A 71 -36.77 -11.46 -5.32
N THR A 72 -37.72 -12.36 -5.56
CA THR A 72 -38.25 -13.32 -4.58
C THR A 72 -37.53 -14.68 -4.75
N HIS A 73 -37.11 -15.28 -3.63
CA HIS A 73 -36.44 -16.59 -3.61
C HIS A 73 -37.45 -17.77 -3.60
N PRO A 74 -37.14 -18.90 -4.26
CA PRO A 74 -37.91 -20.13 -4.17
C PRO A 74 -37.46 -21.04 -3.00
N PRO A 75 -38.30 -22.02 -2.58
CA PRO A 75 -38.00 -22.92 -1.47
C PRO A 75 -37.01 -24.03 -1.83
N SER A 76 -36.21 -24.41 -0.83
CA SER A 76 -35.14 -25.41 -0.85
C SER A 76 -35.64 -26.85 -0.91
N GLU A 77 -35.16 -27.63 -1.88
CA GLU A 77 -35.31 -29.10 -1.91
C GLU A 77 -34.10 -29.80 -1.27
N SER A 78 -34.37 -30.87 -0.52
CA SER A 78 -33.40 -31.69 0.21
C SER A 78 -32.77 -32.75 -0.71
N ILE A 79 -31.45 -32.69 -0.89
CA ILE A 79 -30.67 -33.67 -1.66
C ILE A 79 -30.14 -34.76 -0.71
N THR A 80 -30.44 -36.03 -1.02
CA THR A 80 -29.89 -37.23 -0.39
C THR A 80 -28.63 -37.68 -1.13
N ASN A 81 -27.53 -37.88 -0.41
CA ASN A 81 -26.24 -38.34 -0.93
C ASN A 81 -26.20 -39.88 -1.01
N ASP A 82 -26.24 -40.43 -2.23
CA ASP A 82 -25.80 -41.79 -2.52
C ASP A 82 -24.45 -41.73 -3.24
N ASN A 83 -23.41 -42.27 -2.59
CA ASN A 83 -22.05 -42.40 -3.10
C ASN A 83 -22.00 -43.46 -4.22
N ALA A 84 -21.53 -43.03 -5.40
CA ALA A 84 -21.09 -43.94 -6.46
C ALA A 84 -19.67 -43.55 -6.88
N ASP A 85 -18.78 -44.53 -6.88
CA ASP A 85 -17.38 -44.45 -7.31
C ASP A 85 -17.31 -43.99 -8.77
N ALA A 86 -17.14 -42.68 -8.99
CA ALA A 86 -16.94 -42.12 -10.32
C ALA A 86 -15.49 -42.29 -10.75
N GLU A 87 -15.30 -43.20 -11.69
CA GLU A 87 -14.07 -43.42 -12.46
C GLU A 87 -13.66 -42.10 -13.13
N TYR A 88 -12.60 -41.45 -12.61
CA TYR A 88 -12.05 -40.21 -13.16
C TYR A 88 -11.49 -40.50 -14.55
N GLY A 89 -12.24 -40.11 -15.59
CA GLY A 89 -11.78 -40.12 -16.96
C GLY A 89 -10.58 -39.18 -17.17
N PRO A 90 -9.84 -39.33 -18.29
CA PRO A 90 -8.75 -38.43 -18.62
C PRO A 90 -9.25 -36.99 -18.63
N LEU A 91 -8.58 -36.12 -17.87
CA LEU A 91 -8.83 -34.68 -17.87
C LEU A 91 -8.60 -34.17 -19.30
N ASP A 92 -9.67 -33.78 -19.97
CA ASP A 92 -9.59 -33.14 -21.27
C ASP A 92 -8.80 -31.82 -21.09
N ASP A 93 -7.71 -31.66 -21.86
CA ASP A 93 -6.88 -30.45 -21.86
C ASP A 93 -7.70 -29.27 -22.37
N GLU A 94 -8.37 -28.53 -21.47
CA GLU A 94 -9.01 -27.28 -21.86
C GLU A 94 -7.95 -26.30 -22.39
N PRO A 95 -8.19 -25.64 -23.53
CA PRO A 95 -7.25 -24.70 -24.10
C PRO A 95 -7.03 -23.53 -23.13
N LEU A 96 -5.76 -23.15 -22.93
CA LEU A 96 -5.40 -21.99 -22.11
C LEU A 96 -6.22 -20.75 -22.54
N SER A 97 -6.74 -20.05 -21.54
CA SER A 97 -7.43 -18.79 -21.74
C SER A 97 -6.49 -17.72 -22.33
N GLN A 98 -7.07 -16.72 -23.01
CA GLN A 98 -6.28 -15.62 -23.58
C GLN A 98 -5.45 -14.89 -22.52
N LEU A 99 -5.96 -14.80 -21.28
CA LEU A 99 -5.24 -14.20 -20.16
C LEU A 99 -3.99 -15.00 -19.77
N GLU A 100 -4.07 -16.33 -19.72
CA GLU A 100 -2.90 -17.18 -19.42
C GLU A 100 -1.80 -17.00 -20.47
N ILE A 101 -2.17 -16.96 -21.76
CA ILE A 101 -1.22 -16.69 -22.85
C ILE A 101 -0.56 -15.31 -22.69
N GLN A 102 -1.31 -14.29 -22.26
CA GLN A 102 -0.75 -12.95 -22.06
C GLN A 102 0.10 -12.85 -20.80
N LEU A 103 -0.23 -13.57 -19.73
CA LEU A 103 0.62 -13.66 -18.53
C LEU A 103 2.00 -14.22 -18.89
N ASP A 104 2.06 -15.29 -19.69
CA ASP A 104 3.33 -15.86 -20.17
C ASP A 104 4.12 -14.85 -21.00
N ASN A 105 3.45 -14.08 -21.86
CA ASN A 105 4.06 -13.03 -22.66
C ASN A 105 4.64 -11.91 -21.78
N TRP A 106 3.86 -11.37 -20.83
CA TRP A 106 4.32 -10.32 -19.92
C TRP A 106 5.53 -10.76 -19.10
N ASN A 107 5.54 -12.00 -18.60
CA ASN A 107 6.67 -12.55 -17.85
C ASN A 107 7.98 -12.61 -18.66
N GLN A 108 7.92 -12.71 -20.00
CA GLN A 108 9.12 -12.78 -20.84
C GLN A 108 9.87 -11.45 -20.95
N TRP A 109 9.18 -10.32 -20.82
CA TRP A 109 9.76 -9.00 -21.04
C TRP A 109 9.71 -8.07 -19.83
N ALA A 110 8.96 -8.42 -18.77
CA ALA A 110 8.92 -7.65 -17.53
C ALA A 110 10.35 -7.50 -16.95
N PRO A 111 10.77 -6.28 -16.57
CA PRO A 111 12.15 -6.05 -16.16
C PRO A 111 12.47 -6.76 -14.85
N MET A 112 13.65 -7.39 -14.81
CA MET A 112 14.22 -7.91 -13.57
C MET A 112 15.57 -7.23 -13.30
N CYS A 113 15.88 -7.07 -12.02
CA CYS A 113 17.20 -6.68 -11.56
C CYS A 113 17.75 -7.74 -10.62
N GLU A 114 18.88 -8.36 -10.98
CA GLU A 114 19.52 -9.41 -10.19
C GLU A 114 18.58 -10.57 -9.80
N GLY A 115 17.60 -10.86 -10.66
CA GLY A 115 16.61 -11.92 -10.47
C GLY A 115 15.32 -11.48 -9.81
N TYR A 116 15.15 -10.21 -9.43
CA TYR A 116 13.95 -9.71 -8.75
C TYR A 116 13.14 -8.74 -9.61
N PRO A 117 11.82 -8.63 -9.41
CA PRO A 117 10.99 -7.65 -10.09
C PRO A 117 11.51 -6.22 -9.92
N SER A 118 11.65 -5.49 -11.02
CA SER A 118 12.04 -4.09 -11.02
C SER A 118 11.35 -3.32 -12.15
N LYS A 119 11.47 -2.00 -12.13
CA LYS A 119 11.26 -1.18 -13.34
C LYS A 119 12.51 -1.27 -14.23
N GLU A 120 12.44 -0.71 -15.44
CA GLU A 120 13.60 -0.62 -16.33
C GLU A 120 14.82 0.05 -15.65
N PHE A 121 16.03 -0.24 -16.16
CA PHE A 121 17.30 0.26 -15.62
C PHE A 121 17.56 -0.07 -14.14
N CYS A 122 17.00 -1.17 -13.63
CA CYS A 122 17.11 -1.53 -12.22
C CYS A 122 16.57 -0.44 -11.27
N ASP A 123 15.55 0.32 -11.70
CA ASP A 123 14.82 1.18 -10.78
C ASP A 123 13.97 0.31 -9.83
N ASP A 124 14.57 0.02 -8.69
CA ASP A 124 14.06 -0.82 -7.61
C ASP A 124 13.76 0.01 -6.35
N GLY A 125 13.52 1.32 -6.54
CA GLY A 125 13.28 2.26 -5.44
C GLY A 125 12.10 1.85 -4.55
N ASP A 126 11.08 1.20 -5.10
CA ASP A 126 9.89 0.72 -4.38
C ASP A 126 9.66 -0.80 -4.59
N SER A 127 10.71 -1.56 -4.92
CA SER A 127 10.53 -2.96 -5.34
C SER A 127 9.96 -3.86 -4.25
N THR A 128 10.22 -3.62 -2.96
CA THR A 128 9.61 -4.39 -1.85
C THR A 128 8.09 -4.24 -1.81
N LEU A 129 7.55 -3.06 -2.14
CA LEU A 129 6.09 -2.87 -2.27
C LEU A 129 5.55 -3.75 -3.40
N PHE A 130 6.12 -3.62 -4.60
CA PHE A 130 5.67 -4.34 -5.79
C PHE A 130 5.86 -5.86 -5.68
N SER A 131 6.97 -6.29 -5.09
CA SER A 131 7.25 -7.71 -4.82
C SER A 131 6.23 -8.29 -3.84
N GLY A 132 5.80 -7.52 -2.83
CA GLY A 132 4.72 -7.90 -1.93
C GLY A 132 3.38 -8.08 -2.65
N LEU A 133 3.03 -7.17 -3.56
CA LEU A 133 1.83 -7.29 -4.40
C LEU A 133 1.88 -8.56 -5.27
N LEU A 134 3.00 -8.80 -5.95
CA LEU A 134 3.21 -10.01 -6.74
C LEU A 134 3.09 -11.28 -5.87
N CYS A 135 3.70 -11.29 -4.68
CA CYS A 135 3.59 -12.41 -3.75
C CYS A 135 2.14 -12.72 -3.37
N SER A 136 1.35 -11.68 -3.07
CA SER A 136 -0.08 -11.84 -2.76
C SER A 136 -0.94 -12.32 -3.92
N ALA A 137 -0.44 -12.20 -5.16
CA ALA A 137 -1.04 -12.76 -6.35
C ALA A 137 -0.42 -14.10 -6.78
N ASN A 138 0.18 -14.86 -5.85
CA ASN A 138 0.81 -16.16 -6.11
C ASN A 138 1.98 -16.14 -7.11
N VAL A 139 2.65 -15.00 -7.27
CA VAL A 139 3.85 -14.89 -8.12
C VAL A 139 5.10 -15.04 -7.25
N GLU A 140 5.68 -16.26 -7.23
CA GLU A 140 6.74 -16.66 -6.29
C GLU A 140 7.96 -15.72 -6.27
N ILE A 141 8.38 -15.18 -7.42
CA ILE A 141 9.52 -14.26 -7.47
C ILE A 141 9.27 -12.96 -6.68
N GLY A 142 8.00 -12.57 -6.53
CA GLY A 142 7.62 -11.49 -5.61
C GLY A 142 7.83 -11.86 -4.15
N CYS A 143 7.48 -13.09 -3.76
CA CYS A 143 7.71 -13.55 -2.38
C CYS A 143 9.20 -13.60 -2.06
N GLU A 144 10.01 -14.13 -2.98
CA GLU A 144 11.47 -14.18 -2.82
C GLU A 144 12.08 -12.77 -2.78
N GLY A 145 11.57 -11.82 -3.58
CA GLY A 145 12.01 -10.43 -3.55
C GLY A 145 11.79 -9.75 -2.19
N VAL A 146 10.65 -9.98 -1.53
CA VAL A 146 10.43 -9.44 -0.18
C VAL A 146 11.28 -10.16 0.86
N ARG A 147 11.34 -11.50 0.81
CA ARG A 147 12.15 -12.32 1.73
C ARG A 147 13.62 -11.90 1.72
N GLN A 148 14.18 -11.73 0.52
CA GLN A 148 15.58 -11.34 0.32
C GLN A 148 15.83 -9.85 0.56
N ALA A 149 14.78 -9.04 0.77
CA ALA A 149 14.90 -7.67 1.22
C ALA A 149 15.02 -7.57 2.75
N GLN A 150 14.91 -8.67 3.52
CA GLN A 150 15.17 -8.66 4.96
C GLN A 150 16.64 -8.97 5.25
N SER A 151 17.35 -8.09 5.95
CA SER A 151 18.70 -8.38 6.44
C SER A 151 18.67 -9.23 7.70
N SER A 152 19.82 -9.82 8.04
CA SER A 152 19.97 -10.73 9.19
C SER A 152 19.67 -10.10 10.57
N ASP A 153 19.61 -8.77 10.66
CA ASP A 153 19.19 -8.04 11.87
C ASP A 153 17.67 -7.86 11.98
N GLY A 154 16.89 -8.36 11.02
CA GLY A 154 15.43 -8.27 10.97
C GLY A 154 14.89 -7.06 10.21
N ARG A 155 15.75 -6.13 9.80
CA ARG A 155 15.37 -4.94 9.02
C ARG A 155 14.96 -5.30 7.60
N PHE A 156 13.89 -4.69 7.10
CA PHE A 156 13.57 -4.71 5.67
C PHE A 156 14.16 -3.49 4.92
N TRP A 157 14.46 -3.70 3.64
CA TRP A 157 15.05 -2.72 2.74
C TRP A 157 14.15 -2.46 1.53
N ARG A 158 14.42 -1.37 0.79
CA ARG A 158 13.64 -1.01 -0.42
C ARG A 158 13.64 -2.10 -1.50
N SER A 159 14.75 -2.83 -1.59
CA SER A 159 14.99 -3.95 -2.49
C SER A 159 16.09 -4.85 -1.90
N PRO A 160 16.20 -6.13 -2.33
CA PRO A 160 17.33 -6.99 -1.95
C PRO A 160 18.70 -6.36 -2.26
N ARG A 161 18.83 -5.72 -3.42
CA ARG A 161 20.08 -5.08 -3.88
C ARG A 161 20.51 -3.94 -2.97
N ARG A 162 19.57 -3.23 -2.35
CA ARG A 162 19.83 -2.06 -1.51
C ARG A 162 20.21 -2.39 -0.06
N ILE A 163 20.27 -3.66 0.30
CA ILE A 163 20.76 -4.08 1.62
C ILE A 163 22.14 -3.50 1.88
N ASN A 164 22.28 -2.78 3.01
CA ASN A 164 23.51 -2.14 3.46
C ASN A 164 24.12 -1.10 2.48
N GLN A 165 23.35 -0.63 1.49
CA GLN A 165 23.81 0.47 0.65
C GLN A 165 23.72 1.80 1.43
N PRO A 166 24.71 2.70 1.29
CA PRO A 166 24.75 3.98 2.02
C PRO A 166 23.86 5.03 1.35
N GLU A 167 22.58 4.72 1.17
CA GLU A 167 21.59 5.61 0.58
C GLU A 167 20.66 6.15 1.67
N PRO A 168 20.24 7.42 1.59
CA PRO A 168 19.22 7.92 2.50
C PRO A 168 17.87 7.25 2.21
N ASN A 169 17.03 7.18 3.23
CA ASN A 169 15.67 6.65 3.14
C ASN A 169 15.61 5.19 2.67
N SER A 170 16.47 4.30 3.18
CA SER A 170 16.53 2.86 2.84
C SER A 170 15.23 2.05 3.05
N PHE A 171 14.18 2.63 3.62
CA PHE A 171 12.83 2.07 3.67
C PHE A 171 11.78 3.20 3.68
N SER A 172 10.49 2.86 3.66
CA SER A 172 9.40 3.79 3.95
C SER A 172 8.14 3.02 4.40
N ARG A 173 7.09 3.75 4.78
CA ARG A 173 5.76 3.16 5.01
C ARG A 173 5.19 2.44 3.79
N ASP A 174 5.63 2.78 2.58
CA ASP A 174 5.11 2.21 1.35
C ASP A 174 5.61 0.77 1.20
N MET A 175 6.91 0.52 1.38
CA MET A 175 7.46 -0.84 1.43
C MET A 175 6.91 -1.66 2.58
N ALA A 176 6.55 -1.03 3.71
CA ALA A 176 5.90 -1.74 4.80
C ALA A 176 4.61 -2.41 4.33
N MET A 177 3.85 -1.81 3.40
CA MET A 177 2.67 -2.46 2.82
C MET A 177 3.04 -3.73 2.05
N GLY A 178 4.14 -3.72 1.28
CA GLY A 178 4.66 -4.91 0.60
C GLY A 178 5.07 -6.02 1.56
N VAL A 179 5.73 -5.66 2.66
CA VAL A 179 6.07 -6.62 3.73
C VAL A 179 4.81 -7.21 4.35
N LEU A 180 3.78 -6.40 4.64
CA LEU A 180 2.53 -6.90 5.22
C LEU A 180 1.79 -7.85 4.26
N LEU A 181 1.77 -7.55 2.95
CA LEU A 181 1.24 -8.47 1.93
C LEU A 181 2.01 -9.80 1.92
N TYR A 182 3.35 -9.75 1.92
CA TYR A 182 4.19 -10.95 2.00
C TYR A 182 3.86 -11.78 3.24
N LEU A 183 3.76 -11.14 4.41
CA LEU A 183 3.50 -11.80 5.67
C LEU A 183 2.11 -12.47 5.69
N VAL A 184 1.07 -11.80 5.19
CA VAL A 184 -0.27 -12.39 5.09
C VAL A 184 -0.29 -13.57 4.11
N SER A 185 0.42 -13.46 2.99
CA SER A 185 0.46 -14.48 1.93
C SER A 185 1.22 -15.73 2.36
N THR A 186 2.39 -15.55 2.98
CA THR A 186 3.33 -16.65 3.29
C THR A 186 3.24 -17.17 4.71
N LYS A 187 2.60 -16.41 5.61
CA LYS A 187 2.56 -16.68 7.05
C LYS A 187 3.94 -16.82 7.68
N ASP A 188 4.94 -16.09 7.16
CA ASP A 188 6.30 -16.09 7.67
C ASP A 188 6.40 -15.39 9.04
N LYS A 189 6.05 -16.16 10.09
CA LYS A 189 6.08 -15.70 11.49
C LYS A 189 7.48 -15.23 11.91
N GLY A 190 8.53 -15.92 11.45
CA GLY A 190 9.91 -15.59 11.80
C GLY A 190 10.35 -14.23 11.26
N ALA A 191 10.02 -13.93 10.00
CA ALA A 191 10.29 -12.62 9.42
C ALA A 191 9.52 -11.49 10.14
N ALA A 192 8.25 -11.73 10.51
CA ALA A 192 7.43 -10.77 11.25
C ALA A 192 8.04 -10.45 12.63
N GLU A 193 8.37 -11.47 13.42
CA GLU A 193 8.98 -11.31 14.74
C GLU A 193 10.33 -10.58 14.68
N ALA A 194 11.20 -10.97 13.75
CA ALA A 194 12.50 -10.32 13.54
C ALA A 194 12.34 -8.83 13.19
N TRP A 195 11.37 -8.49 12.34
CA TRP A 195 11.11 -7.10 11.96
C TRP A 195 10.56 -6.27 13.12
N LEU A 196 9.60 -6.80 13.89
CA LEU A 196 9.07 -6.11 15.05
C LEU A 196 10.15 -5.89 16.13
N SER A 197 11.02 -6.89 16.35
CA SER A 197 12.17 -6.73 17.25
C SER A 197 13.09 -5.62 16.77
N TRP A 198 13.42 -5.60 15.47
CA TRP A 198 14.26 -4.54 14.91
C TRP A 198 13.63 -3.14 15.07
N ILE A 199 12.33 -2.99 14.80
CA ILE A 199 11.59 -1.74 15.00
C ILE A 199 11.65 -1.29 16.47
N HIS A 200 11.45 -2.24 17.39
CA HIS A 200 11.52 -1.96 18.82
C HIS A 200 12.92 -1.46 19.18
N ASP A 201 13.97 -2.19 18.82
CA ASP A 201 15.35 -1.90 19.21
C ASP A 201 15.91 -0.61 18.58
N ASN A 202 15.35 -0.17 17.44
CA ASN A 202 15.78 1.03 16.72
C ASN A 202 14.86 2.24 16.93
N ARG A 203 13.95 2.20 17.91
CA ARG A 203 13.09 3.34 18.27
C ARG A 203 13.90 4.52 18.83
N ILE A 204 13.45 5.74 18.57
CA ILE A 204 14.10 6.98 19.02
C ILE A 204 13.43 7.48 20.29
N CYS A 205 14.20 7.90 21.30
CA CYS A 205 13.65 8.63 22.43
C CYS A 205 13.40 10.10 22.08
N VAL A 206 12.13 10.52 22.04
CA VAL A 206 11.75 11.92 21.72
C VAL A 206 11.67 12.77 22.98
N VAL A 207 11.23 12.18 24.09
CA VAL A 207 11.13 12.87 25.38
C VAL A 207 11.97 12.13 26.40
N ASP A 208 13.18 12.63 26.63
CA ASP A 208 14.12 12.09 27.62
C ASP A 208 13.89 12.73 29.00
N LEU A 209 13.64 11.90 30.01
CA LEU A 209 13.51 12.29 31.41
C LEU A 209 14.69 11.77 32.27
N GLY A 210 15.89 11.78 31.69
CA GLY A 210 17.14 11.41 32.35
C GLY A 210 17.46 9.94 32.19
N SER A 211 17.08 9.11 33.17
CA SER A 211 17.33 7.66 33.12
C SER A 211 16.21 6.86 32.42
N ARG A 212 15.20 7.55 31.88
CA ARG A 212 14.00 6.95 31.32
C ARG A 212 13.56 7.74 30.10
N CYS A 213 13.16 7.04 29.05
CA CYS A 213 12.45 7.66 27.96
C CYS A 213 10.94 7.70 28.28
N ALA A 214 10.32 8.87 28.16
CA ALA A 214 8.88 9.04 28.36
C ALA A 214 8.07 8.85 27.07
N LEU A 215 8.67 9.09 25.91
CA LEU A 215 8.02 8.94 24.62
C LEU A 215 9.01 8.42 23.58
N PHE A 216 8.66 7.28 22.98
CA PHE A 216 9.40 6.70 21.87
C PHE A 216 8.73 7.04 20.54
N LEU A 217 9.55 7.27 19.52
CA LEU A 217 9.14 7.32 18.12
C LEU A 217 9.66 6.08 17.41
N TYR A 218 8.75 5.29 16.87
CA TYR A 218 9.08 4.07 16.14
C TYR A 218 9.24 4.36 14.67
N LYS A 219 10.26 3.76 14.06
CA LYS A 219 10.64 3.97 12.67
C LYS A 219 10.94 2.65 11.98
N LEU A 220 10.68 2.61 10.69
CA LEU A 220 10.96 1.48 9.80
C LEU A 220 12.37 1.53 9.19
N CYS A 221 13.07 2.65 9.35
CA CYS A 221 14.45 2.85 8.93
C CYS A 221 15.15 3.85 9.87
N THR A 222 16.48 3.81 9.91
CA THR A 222 17.31 4.66 10.78
C THR A 222 17.77 5.95 10.10
N ASP A 223 17.63 6.02 8.78
CA ASP A 223 18.29 6.96 7.86
C ASP A 223 17.29 7.77 7.02
N ASP A 224 16.04 7.91 7.47
CA ASP A 224 15.11 8.84 6.82
C ASP A 224 15.51 10.30 7.03
N THR A 225 15.22 11.11 6.03
CA THR A 225 15.49 12.55 6.03
C THR A 225 14.23 13.39 6.10
N ASP A 226 13.06 12.78 5.94
CA ASP A 226 11.77 13.48 5.80
C ASP A 226 10.62 12.85 6.59
N GLY A 227 10.92 11.91 7.51
CA GLY A 227 9.92 11.26 8.35
C GLY A 227 9.09 10.19 7.62
N ARG A 228 9.43 9.79 6.39
CA ARG A 228 8.70 8.74 5.66
C ARG A 228 8.80 7.35 6.29
N CYS A 229 9.74 7.13 7.21
CA CYS A 229 9.88 5.87 7.95
C CYS A 229 9.15 5.87 9.29
N VAL A 230 8.60 7.00 9.74
CA VAL A 230 7.82 7.05 10.98
C VAL A 230 6.57 6.19 10.84
N ILE A 231 6.34 5.31 11.82
CA ILE A 231 5.14 4.47 11.87
C ILE A 231 3.96 5.33 12.31
N THR A 232 2.91 5.41 11.48
CA THR A 232 1.69 6.16 11.77
C THR A 232 0.69 5.29 12.54
N PRO A 233 -0.33 5.90 13.19
CA PRO A 233 -1.43 5.14 13.80
C PRO A 233 -2.11 4.14 12.86
N GLY A 234 -2.35 4.54 11.60
CA GLY A 234 -2.93 3.66 10.59
C GLY A 234 -2.06 2.44 10.28
N LEU A 235 -0.73 2.62 10.19
CA LEU A 235 0.19 1.50 9.99
C LEU A 235 0.21 0.56 11.21
N TRP A 236 0.23 1.09 12.43
CA TRP A 236 0.13 0.26 13.64
C TRP A 236 -1.16 -0.56 13.70
N ALA A 237 -2.29 0.02 13.26
CA ALA A 237 -3.56 -0.69 13.20
C ALA A 237 -3.53 -1.84 12.18
N ILE A 238 -2.96 -1.64 10.98
CA ILE A 238 -2.83 -2.74 10.01
C ILE A 238 -1.87 -3.82 10.54
N MET A 239 -0.74 -3.43 11.14
CA MET A 239 0.17 -4.38 11.78
C MET A 239 -0.53 -5.19 12.89
N ASN A 240 -1.40 -4.58 13.69
CA ASN A 240 -2.20 -5.29 14.69
C ASN A 240 -3.00 -6.43 14.05
N ARG A 241 -3.72 -6.14 12.95
CA ARG A 241 -4.55 -7.12 12.26
C ARG A 241 -3.71 -8.24 11.64
N VAL A 242 -2.57 -7.91 11.03
CA VAL A 242 -1.65 -8.90 10.46
C VAL A 242 -1.04 -9.78 11.56
N TRP A 243 -0.57 -9.21 12.69
CA TRP A 243 -0.01 -10.01 13.78
C TRP A 243 -1.06 -10.91 14.43
N THR A 244 -2.29 -10.42 14.58
CA THR A 244 -3.41 -11.24 15.07
C THR A 244 -3.67 -12.41 14.12
N TYR A 245 -3.68 -12.17 12.81
CA TYR A 245 -3.85 -13.21 11.79
C TYR A 245 -2.73 -14.26 11.81
N LEU A 246 -1.50 -13.83 12.11
CA LEU A 246 -0.35 -14.72 12.29
C LEU A 246 -0.28 -15.38 13.66
N GLU A 247 -1.23 -15.11 14.57
CA GLU A 247 -1.24 -15.60 15.95
C GLU A 247 0.07 -15.25 16.70
N LEU A 248 0.56 -14.02 16.51
CA LEU A 248 1.75 -13.50 17.16
C LEU A 248 1.39 -12.58 18.33
N ASP A 249 2.33 -12.40 19.25
CA ASP A 249 2.19 -11.44 20.35
C ASP A 249 2.09 -10.01 19.83
N LEU A 250 1.11 -9.26 20.34
CA LEU A 250 0.85 -7.89 19.93
C LEU A 250 1.72 -6.90 20.68
N HIS A 251 2.35 -5.98 19.94
CA HIS A 251 3.08 -4.86 20.53
C HIS A 251 2.11 -3.83 21.16
N ASN A 252 2.51 -3.17 22.24
CA ASN A 252 1.65 -2.18 22.92
C ASN A 252 1.17 -1.05 21.98
N GLU A 253 2.01 -0.61 21.04
CA GLU A 253 1.63 0.40 20.05
C GLU A 253 0.53 -0.12 19.10
N MET A 254 0.58 -1.39 18.69
CA MET A 254 -0.47 -2.00 17.87
C MET A 254 -1.82 -1.98 18.59
N LEU A 255 -1.82 -2.22 19.90
CA LEU A 255 -3.03 -2.16 20.73
C LEU A 255 -3.52 -0.72 20.93
N GLY A 256 -2.60 0.20 21.23
CA GLY A 256 -2.93 1.60 21.52
C GLY A 256 -3.49 2.38 20.33
N TRP A 257 -3.12 2.00 19.11
CA TRP A 257 -3.52 2.70 17.89
C TRP A 257 -4.63 2.03 17.08
N LEU A 258 -5.14 0.85 17.48
CA LEU A 258 -6.11 0.10 16.67
C LEU A 258 -7.35 0.94 16.32
N GLU A 259 -8.10 1.39 17.32
CA GLU A 259 -9.34 2.17 17.10
C GLU A 259 -9.09 3.51 16.41
N THR A 260 -8.01 4.21 16.80
CA THR A 260 -7.65 5.49 16.19
C THR A 260 -7.21 5.33 14.74
N GLY A 261 -6.38 4.32 14.44
CA GLY A 261 -5.88 4.04 13.10
C GLY A 261 -6.99 3.63 12.14
N GLU A 262 -7.95 2.83 12.60
CA GLU A 262 -9.10 2.42 11.80
C GLU A 262 -10.07 3.58 11.54
N SER A 263 -10.35 4.41 12.55
CA SER A 263 -11.26 5.56 12.40
C SER A 263 -10.71 6.66 11.46
N VAL A 264 -9.40 6.89 11.44
CA VAL A 264 -8.81 7.88 10.51
C VAL A 264 -8.70 7.37 9.08
N TYR A 265 -8.64 6.05 8.88
CA TYR A 265 -8.36 5.45 7.58
C TYR A 265 -9.35 5.85 6.47
N ALA A 266 -10.65 5.76 6.72
CA ALA A 266 -11.67 6.12 5.73
C ALA A 266 -11.62 7.63 5.38
N SER A 267 -11.38 8.48 6.38
CA SER A 267 -11.22 9.93 6.19
C SER A 267 -9.96 10.26 5.38
N GLU A 268 -8.86 9.53 5.59
CA GLU A 268 -7.66 9.66 4.79
C GLU A 268 -7.93 9.27 3.34
N ALA A 269 -8.63 8.16 3.07
CA ALA A 269 -8.99 7.78 1.70
C ALA A 269 -9.81 8.88 0.98
N GLN A 270 -10.74 9.51 1.68
CA GLN A 270 -11.56 10.61 1.14
C GLN A 270 -10.76 11.88 0.84
N SER A 271 -9.70 12.17 1.59
CA SER A 271 -8.87 13.37 1.39
C SER A 271 -7.65 13.13 0.51
N THR A 272 -7.27 11.88 0.27
CA THR A 272 -6.09 11.52 -0.54
C THR A 272 -6.33 11.81 -2.04
N PRO A 273 -5.47 12.57 -2.74
CA PRO A 273 -5.60 12.79 -4.18
C PRO A 273 -5.38 11.50 -4.97
N ALA A 274 -5.90 11.45 -6.21
CA ALA A 274 -5.68 10.36 -7.14
C ALA A 274 -4.18 10.11 -7.41
N GLY A 275 -3.86 8.90 -7.89
CA GLY A 275 -2.48 8.46 -8.16
C GLY A 275 -1.86 7.73 -6.97
N TYR A 276 -0.55 7.91 -6.77
CA TYR A 276 0.26 7.02 -5.92
C TYR A 276 -0.23 6.93 -4.47
N GLN A 277 -0.62 8.05 -3.88
CA GLN A 277 -1.11 8.04 -2.50
C GLN A 277 -2.45 7.29 -2.38
N LEU A 278 -3.33 7.40 -3.37
CA LEU A 278 -4.59 6.66 -3.40
C LEU A 278 -4.35 5.17 -3.65
N HIS A 279 -3.37 4.83 -4.48
CA HIS A 279 -2.92 3.45 -4.66
C HIS A 279 -2.55 2.78 -3.34
N LEU A 280 -1.80 3.45 -2.45
CA LEU A 280 -1.47 2.91 -1.13
C LEU A 280 -2.70 2.66 -0.23
N LYS A 281 -3.81 3.38 -0.45
CA LYS A 281 -5.10 3.08 0.19
C LYS A 281 -5.77 1.86 -0.47
N GLY A 282 -5.60 1.66 -1.78
CA GLY A 282 -5.94 0.40 -2.44
C GLY A 282 -5.20 -0.79 -1.84
N VAL A 283 -3.88 -0.68 -1.68
CA VAL A 283 -3.05 -1.74 -1.09
C VAL A 283 -3.44 -2.04 0.35
N SER A 284 -3.69 -1.01 1.17
CA SER A 284 -4.20 -1.20 2.54
C SER A 284 -5.55 -1.94 2.54
N ASN A 285 -6.51 -1.55 1.68
CA ASN A 285 -7.79 -2.26 1.53
C ASN A 285 -7.59 -3.72 1.13
N TYR A 286 -6.64 -3.97 0.23
CA TYR A 286 -6.33 -5.32 -0.21
C TYR A 286 -5.82 -6.20 0.94
N ILE A 287 -4.93 -5.67 1.80
CA ILE A 287 -4.48 -6.38 3.00
C ILE A 287 -5.68 -6.75 3.89
N TYR A 288 -6.60 -5.81 4.18
CA TYR A 288 -7.81 -6.12 4.97
C TYR A 288 -8.67 -7.21 4.33
N GLN A 289 -8.83 -7.18 3.00
CA GLN A 289 -9.56 -8.21 2.25
C GLN A 289 -8.89 -9.58 2.36
N MET A 290 -7.56 -9.66 2.24
CA MET A 290 -6.81 -10.92 2.41
C MET A 290 -6.93 -11.50 3.82
N LEU A 291 -7.09 -10.63 4.82
CA LEU A 291 -7.35 -11.04 6.20
C LEU A 291 -8.79 -11.53 6.43
N GLY A 292 -9.67 -11.46 5.42
CA GLY A 292 -11.08 -11.83 5.53
C GLY A 292 -11.89 -10.86 6.39
N LEU A 293 -11.46 -9.60 6.50
CA LEU A 293 -12.08 -8.59 7.35
C LEU A 293 -13.02 -7.70 6.53
N ASP A 294 -14.32 -7.84 6.79
CA ASP A 294 -15.37 -6.99 6.21
C ASP A 294 -15.78 -5.90 7.21
N LEU A 295 -14.97 -4.85 7.28
CA LEU A 295 -15.15 -3.74 8.22
C LEU A 295 -15.80 -2.56 7.50
N ASP A 296 -16.75 -1.88 8.14
CA ASP A 296 -17.48 -0.75 7.54
C ASP A 296 -16.56 0.32 6.93
N PHE A 297 -15.43 0.61 7.58
CA PHE A 297 -14.46 1.59 7.09
C PHE A 297 -13.69 1.11 5.84
N VAL A 298 -13.49 -0.20 5.69
CA VAL A 298 -12.86 -0.83 4.51
C VAL A 298 -13.82 -0.73 3.33
N ILE A 299 -15.09 -1.10 3.54
CA ILE A 299 -16.15 -0.95 2.52
C ILE A 299 -16.26 0.51 2.06
N SER A 300 -16.29 1.46 3.01
CA SER A 300 -16.34 2.91 2.72
C SER A 300 -15.12 3.40 1.94
N ALA A 301 -13.91 2.96 2.33
CA ALA A 301 -12.69 3.32 1.62
C ALA A 301 -12.66 2.74 0.20
N ARG A 302 -13.09 1.49 0.00
CA ARG A 302 -13.23 0.85 -1.31
C ARG A 302 -14.18 1.63 -2.24
N GLN A 303 -15.34 2.06 -1.74
CA GLN A 303 -16.23 2.91 -2.53
C GLN A 303 -15.53 4.23 -2.91
N THR A 304 -14.81 4.85 -1.96
CA THR A 304 -14.05 6.08 -2.22
C THR A 304 -12.98 5.88 -3.32
N LEU A 305 -12.31 4.72 -3.36
CA LEU A 305 -11.34 4.37 -4.40
C LEU A 305 -11.99 4.33 -5.78
N LEU A 306 -13.16 3.68 -5.90
CA LEU A 306 -13.94 3.62 -7.14
C LEU A 306 -14.45 4.99 -7.57
N ASP A 307 -14.99 5.79 -6.65
CA ASP A 307 -15.54 7.11 -6.96
C ASP A 307 -14.45 8.04 -7.51
N LYS A 308 -13.21 7.91 -7.01
CA LYS A 308 -12.09 8.75 -7.42
C LYS A 308 -11.38 8.27 -8.68
N GLN A 309 -11.21 6.96 -8.84
CA GLN A 309 -10.46 6.37 -9.94
C GLN A 309 -11.13 5.08 -10.41
N GLY A 310 -12.39 5.18 -10.82
CA GLY A 310 -13.18 4.03 -11.26
C GLY A 310 -12.58 3.30 -12.46
N ASP A 311 -11.71 3.90 -13.25
CA ASP A 311 -11.02 3.23 -14.37
C ASP A 311 -9.78 2.45 -13.95
N ASN A 312 -9.34 2.56 -12.70
CA ASN A 312 -8.25 1.76 -12.16
C ASN A 312 -8.76 0.32 -11.93
N LEU A 313 -8.29 -0.62 -12.75
CA LEU A 313 -8.77 -2.01 -12.73
C LEU A 313 -8.50 -2.72 -11.40
N PHE A 314 -7.43 -2.34 -10.68
CA PHE A 314 -7.17 -2.88 -9.35
C PHE A 314 -8.26 -2.44 -8.34
N PHE A 315 -8.73 -1.20 -8.41
CA PHE A 315 -9.79 -0.72 -7.52
C PHE A 315 -11.15 -1.37 -7.84
N ARG A 316 -11.43 -1.63 -9.12
CA ARG A 316 -12.61 -2.42 -9.54
C ARG A 316 -12.53 -3.86 -9.06
N TRP A 317 -11.37 -4.50 -9.17
CA TRP A 317 -11.18 -5.84 -8.63
C TRP A 317 -11.40 -5.86 -7.12
N LEU A 318 -10.87 -4.87 -6.38
CA LEU A 318 -11.11 -4.74 -4.95
C LEU A 318 -12.58 -4.55 -4.62
N SER A 319 -13.38 -3.92 -5.49
CA SER A 319 -14.80 -3.72 -5.22
C SER A 319 -15.65 -4.98 -5.36
N GLY A 320 -15.12 -6.03 -5.97
CA GLY A 320 -15.89 -7.21 -6.36
C GLY A 320 -16.73 -6.99 -7.63
N GLU A 321 -16.54 -5.86 -8.34
CA GLU A 321 -17.14 -5.66 -9.66
C GLU A 321 -16.41 -6.51 -10.69
N ASP A 322 -16.94 -7.71 -10.98
CA ASP A 322 -16.26 -8.70 -11.83
C ASP A 322 -16.59 -8.59 -13.33
N TYR A 323 -17.63 -7.82 -13.71
CA TYR A 323 -18.06 -7.79 -15.10
C TYR A 323 -16.96 -7.26 -16.02
N ASP A 324 -16.45 -8.14 -16.88
CA ASP A 324 -15.52 -7.84 -17.97
C ASP A 324 -14.10 -7.43 -17.52
N LEU A 325 -13.69 -7.69 -16.27
CA LEU A 325 -12.36 -7.30 -15.76
C LEU A 325 -11.22 -7.87 -16.61
N GLU A 326 -11.31 -9.14 -16.99
CA GLU A 326 -10.33 -9.80 -17.85
C GLU A 326 -10.22 -9.13 -19.22
N ALA A 327 -11.33 -8.91 -19.93
CA ALA A 327 -11.27 -8.32 -21.26
C ALA A 327 -10.76 -6.88 -21.20
N ARG A 328 -11.11 -6.13 -20.14
CA ARG A 328 -10.57 -4.79 -19.89
C ARG A 328 -9.07 -4.82 -19.61
N LEU A 329 -8.60 -5.78 -18.82
CA LEU A 329 -7.17 -5.97 -18.57
C LEU A 329 -6.43 -6.25 -19.87
N LEU A 330 -6.91 -7.22 -20.67
CA LEU A 330 -6.35 -7.58 -21.97
C LEU A 330 -6.34 -6.42 -22.99
N ARG A 331 -7.29 -5.48 -22.85
CA ARG A 331 -7.37 -4.28 -23.70
C ARG A 331 -6.42 -3.17 -23.24
N ILE A 332 -6.24 -3.00 -21.94
CA ILE A 332 -5.45 -1.89 -21.36
C ILE A 332 -3.96 -2.25 -21.29
N CYS A 333 -3.64 -3.48 -20.87
CA CYS A 333 -2.27 -3.93 -20.78
C CYS A 333 -1.64 -4.13 -22.16
N PRO A 334 -0.36 -3.76 -22.36
CA PRO A 334 0.32 -3.95 -23.64
C PRO A 334 0.34 -5.42 -24.05
N SER A 335 -0.15 -5.73 -25.25
CA SER A 335 -0.07 -7.08 -25.84
C SER A 335 1.31 -7.40 -26.40
N ILE A 336 2.18 -6.39 -26.53
CA ILE A 336 3.58 -6.49 -26.91
C ILE A 336 4.42 -5.66 -25.94
N GLU A 337 5.70 -5.99 -25.82
CA GLU A 337 6.64 -5.24 -24.99
C GLU A 337 6.63 -3.74 -25.37
N PRO A 338 6.37 -2.84 -24.41
CA PRO A 338 6.40 -1.41 -24.67
C PRO A 338 7.84 -0.90 -24.78
N ALA A 339 8.04 0.21 -25.49
CA ALA A 339 9.36 0.81 -25.69
C ALA A 339 10.03 1.29 -24.39
N ARG A 340 9.22 1.51 -23.35
CA ARG A 340 9.65 1.92 -22.01
C ARG A 340 8.82 1.18 -20.97
N LYS A 341 9.45 0.83 -19.84
CA LYS A 341 8.93 -0.07 -18.81
C LYS A 341 9.21 0.47 -17.39
N TYR A 342 8.94 1.76 -17.18
CA TYR A 342 9.23 2.44 -15.90
C TYR A 342 7.97 2.72 -15.06
N GLN A 343 6.79 2.30 -15.52
CA GLN A 343 5.54 2.55 -14.80
C GLN A 343 4.97 1.28 -14.16
N TRP A 344 4.31 1.46 -13.01
CA TRP A 344 3.35 0.52 -12.48
C TRP A 344 1.96 1.15 -12.66
N ALA A 345 1.18 0.71 -13.64
CA ALA A 345 0.01 1.48 -14.08
C ALA A 345 -1.01 1.72 -12.98
N TRP A 346 -1.19 0.76 -12.07
CA TRP A 346 -2.16 0.85 -10.97
C TRP A 346 -1.78 1.85 -9.87
N GLU A 347 -0.55 2.39 -9.91
CA GLU A 347 -0.06 3.41 -8.97
C GLU A 347 -0.28 4.84 -9.46
N ARG A 348 -0.69 5.03 -10.71
CA ARG A 348 -0.78 6.34 -11.36
C ARG A 348 -2.21 6.84 -11.47
N ASP A 349 -2.36 8.14 -11.72
CA ASP A 349 -3.67 8.64 -12.16
C ASP A 349 -3.99 8.01 -13.53
N THR A 350 -5.24 7.56 -13.73
CA THR A 350 -5.66 6.96 -15.00
C THR A 350 -5.57 7.97 -16.15
N GLN A 351 -5.65 9.27 -15.85
CA GLN A 351 -5.42 10.34 -16.82
C GLN A 351 -4.00 10.37 -17.38
N GLU A 352 -3.01 9.81 -16.65
CA GLU A 352 -1.62 9.77 -17.10
C GLU A 352 -1.35 8.67 -18.13
N GLN A 353 -2.29 7.74 -18.32
CA GLN A 353 -2.15 6.63 -19.27
C GLN A 353 -0.89 5.77 -19.05
N ALA A 354 -0.48 5.60 -17.79
CA ALA A 354 0.75 4.92 -17.41
C ALA A 354 0.85 3.46 -17.89
N TRP A 355 -0.27 2.83 -18.23
CA TRP A 355 -0.31 1.49 -18.84
C TRP A 355 0.41 1.41 -20.19
N LEU A 356 0.57 2.54 -20.91
CA LEU A 356 1.31 2.59 -22.17
C LEU A 356 2.82 2.35 -21.99
N GLU A 357 3.34 2.60 -20.78
CA GLU A 357 4.74 2.43 -20.40
C GLU A 357 4.87 1.49 -19.19
N SER A 358 3.89 0.59 -19.06
CA SER A 358 3.81 -0.42 -18.00
C SER A 358 5.05 -1.31 -18.01
N SER A 359 5.54 -1.63 -16.82
CA SER A 359 6.62 -2.59 -16.61
C SER A 359 6.17 -4.05 -16.80
N GLY A 360 4.87 -4.30 -16.99
CA GLY A 360 4.28 -5.64 -17.12
C GLY A 360 3.94 -6.27 -15.77
N TRP A 361 4.65 -5.95 -14.70
CA TRP A 361 4.43 -6.54 -13.36
C TRP A 361 3.06 -6.21 -12.77
N ASP A 362 2.54 -5.02 -13.03
CA ASP A 362 1.18 -4.59 -12.72
C ASP A 362 0.12 -5.44 -13.44
N CYS A 363 0.33 -5.74 -14.72
CA CYS A 363 -0.54 -6.61 -15.50
C CYS A 363 -0.47 -8.06 -15.03
N ILE A 364 0.73 -8.56 -14.74
CA ILE A 364 0.96 -9.89 -14.15
C ILE A 364 0.25 -10.02 -12.81
N PHE A 365 0.42 -9.04 -11.93
CA PHE A 365 -0.24 -8.97 -10.63
C PHE A 365 -1.75 -9.12 -10.76
N LEU A 366 -2.39 -8.22 -11.51
CA LEU A 366 -3.85 -8.21 -11.60
C LEU A 366 -4.41 -9.42 -12.38
N GLY A 367 -3.70 -9.89 -13.42
CA GLY A 367 -4.09 -11.08 -14.16
C GLY A 367 -4.10 -12.34 -13.28
N ASN A 368 -3.09 -12.51 -12.42
CA ASN A 368 -3.07 -13.63 -11.47
C ASN A 368 -4.17 -13.53 -10.40
N LEU A 369 -4.53 -12.32 -9.96
CA LEU A 369 -5.67 -12.13 -9.05
C LEU A 369 -7.00 -12.53 -9.70
N ILE A 370 -7.20 -12.16 -10.97
CA ILE A 370 -8.39 -12.54 -11.74
C ILE A 370 -8.47 -14.06 -11.88
N LEU A 371 -7.37 -14.72 -12.27
CA LEU A 371 -7.34 -16.19 -12.39
C LEU A 371 -7.59 -16.88 -11.05
N SER A 372 -7.00 -16.38 -9.97
CA SER A 372 -7.14 -16.97 -8.63
C SER A 372 -8.58 -16.90 -8.10
N ASN A 373 -9.36 -15.89 -8.50
CA ASN A 373 -10.76 -15.74 -8.09
C ASN A 373 -11.74 -16.62 -8.88
N ARG A 374 -11.30 -17.28 -9.97
CA ARG A 374 -12.16 -18.23 -10.73
C ARG A 374 -12.31 -19.58 -10.02
N ASN A 375 -11.32 -19.93 -9.21
CA ASN A 375 -11.24 -21.19 -8.47
C ASN A 375 -11.77 -21.02 -7.05
#